data_AF-A0A967IFB4-F1
#
_entry.id   AF-A0A967IFB4-F1
#
_cell.length_a   1.000
_cell.length_b   1.000
_cell.length_c   1.000
_cell.angle_alpha   90.00
_cell.angle_beta   90.00
_cell.angle_gamma   90.00
#
_symmetry.space_group_name_H-M   'P 1'
#
loop_
_entity.id
_entity.type
_entity.pdbx_description
1 polymer ?
#
loop_
_entity_poly.entity_id
_entity_poly.type
_entity_poly.pdbx_seq_one_letter_code
_entity_poly.pdbx_strand_id
1 'polypeptide(L)'
;KQFIEDVMRFLDNVLQDYIDRAPDEMARAKYSASRERSVGMGVMGFHSFLQSKGIGFESPMAKVWNLKMFKHINAKANEASMMLAKERGPC
;
A
#
# COMPACT_ATOMS: atom_id res chain seq x y z
N LYS A 1 -5.81 -3.57 15.66
CA LYS A 1 -4.41 -3.37 15.23
C LYS A 1 -4.42 -2.58 13.92
N GLN A 2 -3.62 -1.52 13.81
CA GLN A 2 -3.58 -0.56 12.70
C GLN A 2 -2.62 -0.96 11.56
N PHE A 3 -2.46 -2.26 11.29
CA PHE A 3 -1.37 -2.77 10.44
C PHE A 3 -1.25 -2.10 9.06
N ILE A 4 -2.37 -1.88 8.36
CA ILE A 4 -2.35 -1.24 7.03
C ILE A 4 -1.87 0.22 7.12
N GLU A 5 -2.31 0.94 8.14
CA GLU A 5 -1.88 2.32 8.36
C GLU A 5 -0.38 2.38 8.65
N ASP A 6 0.12 1.48 9.52
CA ASP A 6 1.55 1.39 9.85
C ASP A 6 2.40 1.15 8.60
N VAL A 7 1.95 0.24 7.72
CA VAL A 7 2.64 -0.04 6.44
C VAL A 7 2.60 1.16 5.51
N MET A 8 1.47 1.84 5.38
CA MET A 8 1.35 3.05 4.54
C MET A 8 2.28 4.16 5.03
N ARG A 9 2.35 4.39 6.35
CA ARG A 9 3.28 5.36 6.97
C ARG A 9 4.73 4.97 6.73
N PHE A 10 5.05 3.68 6.86
CA PHE A 10 6.38 3.17 6.58
C PHE A 10 6.79 3.43 5.13
N LEU A 11 5.92 3.12 4.15
CA LEU A 11 6.20 3.38 2.73
C LEU A 11 6.40 4.87 2.44
N ASP A 12 5.58 5.74 3.04
CA ASP A 12 5.74 7.19 2.89
C ASP A 12 7.05 7.71 3.50
N ASN A 13 7.49 7.14 4.63
CA ASN A 13 8.78 7.46 5.25
C ASN A 13 9.96 6.99 4.38
N VAL A 14 9.88 5.80 3.78
CA VAL A 14 10.90 5.31 2.85
C VAL A 14 10.97 6.20 1.60
N LEU A 15 9.82 6.66 1.10
CA LEU A 15 9.78 7.59 -0.02
C LEU A 15 10.40 8.95 0.34
N GLN A 16 10.18 9.43 1.56
CA GLN A 16 10.83 10.63 2.06
C GLN A 16 12.36 10.47 2.11
N ASP A 17 12.86 9.34 2.64
CA ASP A 17 14.30 9.05 2.69
C ASP A 17 14.91 9.04 1.28
N TYR A 18 14.20 8.46 0.30
CA TYR A 18 14.60 8.50 -1.10
C TYR A 18 14.68 9.94 -1.63
N ILE A 19 13.66 10.78 -1.39
CA ILE A 19 13.67 12.18 -1.83
C ILE A 19 14.85 12.94 -1.24
N ASP A 20 15.13 12.74 0.04
CA ASP A 20 16.18 13.48 0.76
C ASP A 20 17.58 13.06 0.30
N ARG A 21 17.79 11.78 -0.02
CA ARG A 21 19.10 11.20 -0.34
C ARG A 21 19.35 10.96 -1.84
N ALA A 22 18.35 11.12 -2.70
CA ALA A 22 18.51 10.89 -4.12
C ALA A 22 19.57 11.82 -4.72
N PRO A 23 20.52 11.28 -5.51
CA PRO A 23 21.58 12.06 -6.12
C PRO A 23 21.07 12.88 -7.31
N ASP A 24 21.85 13.86 -7.77
CA ASP A 24 21.41 14.83 -8.78
C ASP A 24 21.10 14.18 -10.14
N GLU A 25 21.73 13.06 -10.49
CA GLU A 25 21.42 12.28 -11.69
C GLU A 25 19.98 11.74 -11.69
N MET A 26 19.38 11.60 -10.51
CA MET A 26 17.99 11.16 -10.32
C MET A 26 17.00 12.33 -10.13
N ALA A 27 17.39 13.57 -10.43
CA ALA A 27 16.56 14.76 -10.20
C ALA A 27 15.12 14.65 -10.72
N ARG A 28 14.92 14.01 -11.88
CA ARG A 28 13.56 13.77 -12.44
C ARG A 28 12.72 12.83 -11.58
N ALA A 29 13.32 11.76 -11.08
CA ALA A 29 12.63 10.79 -10.23
C ALA A 29 12.38 11.36 -8.83
N LYS A 30 13.34 12.10 -8.27
CA LYS A 30 13.16 12.88 -7.03
C LYS A 30 12.02 13.89 -7.14
N TYR A 31 11.94 14.62 -8.26
CA TYR A 31 10.86 15.56 -8.52
C TYR A 31 9.50 14.87 -8.64
N SER A 32 9.40 13.75 -9.34
CA SER A 32 8.15 12.98 -9.43
C SER A 32 7.72 12.44 -8.06
N ALA A 33 8.66 11.85 -7.30
CA ALA A 33 8.40 11.34 -5.96
C ALA A 33 7.93 12.42 -4.98
N SER A 34 8.52 13.62 -5.04
CA SER A 34 8.12 14.74 -4.16
C SER A 34 6.75 15.33 -4.52
N ARG A 35 6.34 15.25 -5.79
CA ARG A 35 5.04 15.74 -6.27
C ARG A 35 3.91 14.75 -6.04
N GLU A 36 4.11 13.48 -6.36
CA GLU A 36 3.02 12.51 -6.35
C GLU A 36 2.93 11.74 -5.02
N ARG A 37 4.07 11.53 -4.36
CA ARG A 37 4.21 10.66 -3.20
C ARG A 37 3.55 9.28 -3.35
N SER A 38 3.58 8.74 -4.57
CA SER A 38 2.95 7.47 -4.92
C SER A 38 3.58 6.30 -4.16
N VAL A 39 2.79 5.58 -3.36
CA VAL A 39 3.21 4.37 -2.63
C VAL A 39 2.42 3.14 -3.07
N GLY A 40 3.10 1.99 -3.17
CA GLY A 40 2.51 0.73 -3.62
C GLY A 40 2.54 -0.34 -2.53
N MET A 41 1.38 -0.62 -1.91
CA MET A 41 1.22 -1.72 -0.97
C MET A 41 0.57 -2.92 -1.66
N GLY A 42 1.28 -4.05 -1.69
CA GLY A 42 0.79 -5.32 -2.22
C GLY A 42 0.47 -6.35 -1.14
N VAL A 43 0.08 -7.55 -1.58
CA VAL A 43 -0.09 -8.71 -0.71
C VAL A 43 0.62 -9.93 -1.31
N MET A 44 0.98 -10.87 -0.44
CA MET A 44 1.51 -12.17 -0.81
C MET A 44 0.84 -13.26 0.03
N GLY A 45 0.91 -14.52 -0.42
CA GLY A 45 0.35 -15.65 0.30
C GLY A 45 -1.17 -15.86 0.13
N PHE A 46 -1.79 -15.25 -0.88
CA PHE A 46 -3.23 -15.44 -1.15
C PHE A 46 -3.59 -16.92 -1.39
N HIS A 47 -2.78 -17.65 -2.17
CA HIS A 47 -3.02 -19.07 -2.42
C HIS A 47 -2.87 -19.91 -1.15
N SER A 48 -1.86 -19.63 -0.32
CA SER A 48 -1.67 -20.29 0.99
C SER A 48 -2.84 -20.02 1.94
N PHE A 49 -3.39 -18.80 1.94
CA PHE A 49 -4.59 -18.48 2.69
C PHE A 49 -5.77 -19.35 2.25
N LEU A 50 -6.00 -19.49 0.94
CA LEU A 50 -7.08 -20.33 0.41
C LEU A 50 -6.88 -21.80 0.81
N GLN A 51 -5.66 -22.32 0.70
CA GLN A 51 -5.30 -23.69 1.13
C GLN A 51 -5.61 -23.91 2.62
N SER A 52 -5.25 -22.96 3.50
CA SER A 52 -5.54 -23.04 4.94
C SER A 52 -7.04 -23.06 5.27
N LYS A 53 -7.88 -22.62 4.34
CA LYS A 53 -9.34 -22.62 4.44
C LYS A 53 -10.00 -23.77 3.67
N GLY A 54 -9.22 -24.64 3.03
CA GLY A 54 -9.73 -25.71 2.17
C GLY A 54 -10.45 -25.20 0.92
N ILE A 55 -10.09 -24.01 0.43
CA ILE A 55 -10.77 -23.36 -0.69
C ILE A 55 -9.96 -23.56 -1.97
N GLY A 56 -10.59 -24.14 -2.99
CA GLY A 56 -10.01 -24.23 -4.33
C GLY A 56 -9.85 -22.86 -4.99
N PHE A 57 -8.75 -22.65 -5.72
CA PHE A 57 -8.39 -21.34 -6.28
C PHE A 57 -9.44 -20.77 -7.26
N GLU A 58 -10.01 -21.62 -8.09
CA GLU A 58 -11.02 -21.22 -9.10
C GLU A 58 -12.46 -21.32 -8.57
N SER A 59 -12.63 -21.46 -7.26
CA SER A 59 -13.96 -21.57 -6.66
C SER A 59 -14.66 -20.21 -6.54
N PRO A 60 -16.01 -20.19 -6.54
CA PRO A 60 -16.77 -18.98 -6.21
C PRO A 60 -16.37 -18.39 -4.86
N MET A 61 -15.99 -19.24 -3.89
CA MET A 61 -15.55 -18.81 -2.57
C MET A 61 -14.20 -18.07 -2.61
N ALA A 62 -13.26 -18.50 -3.46
CA ALA A 62 -12.00 -17.77 -3.66
C ALA A 62 -12.26 -16.36 -4.20
N LYS A 63 -13.20 -16.21 -5.16
CA LYS A 63 -13.60 -14.90 -5.68
C LYS A 63 -14.21 -14.01 -4.59
N VAL A 64 -15.06 -14.56 -3.72
CA VAL A 64 -15.65 -13.82 -2.58
C VAL A 64 -14.56 -13.34 -1.62
N TRP A 65 -13.63 -14.21 -1.26
CA TRP A 65 -12.51 -13.85 -0.37
C TRP A 65 -11.60 -12.78 -0.99
N ASN A 66 -11.31 -12.91 -2.28
CA ASN A 66 -10.55 -11.90 -3.03
C ASN A 66 -11.20 -10.53 -2.92
N LEU A 67 -12.48 -10.42 -3.29
CA LEU A 67 -13.24 -9.16 -3.21
C LEU A 67 -13.27 -8.60 -1.79
N LYS A 68 -13.51 -9.46 -0.79
CA LYS A 68 -13.57 -9.04 0.61
C LYS A 68 -12.24 -8.48 1.11
N MET A 69 -11.14 -9.19 0.83
CA MET A 69 -9.79 -8.78 1.26
C MET A 69 -9.37 -7.48 0.61
N PHE A 70 -9.41 -7.40 -0.72
CA PHE A 70 -8.93 -6.22 -1.43
C PHE A 70 -9.83 -5.00 -1.21
N LYS A 71 -11.13 -5.18 -1.00
CA LYS A 71 -12.02 -4.08 -0.55
C LYS A 71 -11.61 -3.55 0.82
N HIS A 72 -11.31 -4.42 1.78
CA HIS A 72 -10.87 -4.01 3.10
C HIS A 72 -9.51 -3.29 3.05
N ILE A 73 -8.56 -3.84 2.30
CA ILE A 73 -7.21 -3.28 2.15
C ILE A 73 -7.29 -1.89 1.52
N ASN A 74 -8.00 -1.75 0.41
CA ASN A 74 -8.16 -0.47 -0.29
C ASN A 74 -8.82 0.58 0.61
N ALA A 75 -9.91 0.23 1.30
CA ALA A 75 -10.58 1.15 2.22
C ALA A 75 -9.64 1.68 3.32
N LYS A 76 -8.84 0.80 3.93
CA LYS A 76 -7.88 1.17 4.97
C LYS A 76 -6.66 1.91 4.45
N ALA A 77 -6.19 1.59 3.25
CA ALA A 77 -5.11 2.34 2.60
C ALA A 77 -5.54 3.78 2.29
N ASN A 78 -6.77 3.98 1.77
CA ASN A 78 -7.30 5.32 1.52
C ASN A 78 -7.49 6.12 2.81
N GLU A 79 -8.00 5.49 3.88
CA GLU A 79 -8.13 6.12 5.19
C GLU A 79 -6.76 6.58 5.72
N ALA A 80 -5.74 5.72 5.63
CA ALA A 80 -4.37 6.06 6.03
C ALA A 80 -3.77 7.18 5.17
N SER A 81 -3.99 7.16 3.85
CA SER A 81 -3.54 8.22 2.95
C SER A 81 -4.16 9.58 3.31
N MET A 82 -5.45 9.60 3.66
CA MET A 82 -6.13 10.83 4.10
C MET A 82 -5.61 11.34 5.45
N MET A 83 -5.24 10.45 6.37
CA MET A 83 -4.61 10.85 7.64
C MET A 83 -3.22 11.44 7.42
N LEU A 84 -2.39 10.79 6.59
CA LEU A 84 -1.08 11.31 6.20
C LEU A 84 -1.19 12.69 5.55
N ALA A 85 -2.18 12.90 4.67
CA ALA A 85 -2.43 14.20 4.05
C ALA A 85 -2.81 15.30 5.08
N LYS A 86 -3.53 14.94 6.15
CA LYS A 86 -3.84 15.89 7.24
C LYS A 86 -2.62 16.23 8.09
N GLU A 87 -1.74 15.26 8.33
CA GLU A 87 -0.57 15.44 9.19
C GLU A 87 0.61 16.11 8.48
N ARG A 88 0.84 15.79 7.21
CA ARG A 88 2.03 16.19 6.43
C ARG A 88 1.71 17.16 5.29
N GLY A 89 0.44 17.45 5.09
CA GLY A 89 -0.06 18.19 3.93
C GLY A 89 -0.41 17.24 2.78
N PRO A 90 -1.37 17.65 1.92
CA PRO A 90 -1.64 16.92 0.69
C PRO A 90 -0.46 17.05 -0.27
N CYS A 91 -0.28 16.02 -1.10
CA CYS A 91 0.54 16.07 -2.30
C CYS A 91 -0.18 16.88 -3.39
#